data_AF-A0A724Y595-F1
#
_entry.id   AF-A0A724Y595-F1
#
_cell.length_a   1.000
_cell.length_b   1.000
_cell.length_c   1.000
_cell.angle_alpha   90.00
_cell.angle_beta   90.00
_cell.angle_gamma   90.00
#
_symmetry.space_group_name_H-M   'P 1'
#
loop_
_entity.id
_entity.type
_entity.pdbx_description
1 polymer ?
#
loop_
_entity_poly.entity_id
_entity_poly.type
_entity_poly.pdbx_seq_one_letter_code
_entity_poly.pdbx_strand_id
1 'polypeptide(L)'
;GYGLSPEVVDQAKARDAQLIVTVDNGISSHAGVAHAKTLGIPVIVTDHHLPGDTLPDAEAIINPNLRDCEFPSKSLAGVGVAFYLMLALRTFLRDKGWFDERNIAPPNLAELLDLVALGTVADVVPLDANNRILTWQGLSRIRAGKCRPGIKALLEISNRDPQQLAASDLGFALGPRLNAAGRLDDMSVGVALLLCDNLGEARVLASELDALNQTRKEIEQGMQAEALILCEKLERSSETLPGGLAMYHPEWHQGVVGILASRIKERFHRPVIAFAPAGDGTLKGSGRSIQGLHMRDALERLDTLYPDLMIKFGGHAMAAGLSLEEHKFEQFQQRFGELVTEWLDPALLQGEVISDGPLSAAEMSMEVAQLLRDAGPWGQMFPEPLFDGRFRLLQQRLVGERHLKVMVEPVGGGPLLDGIAFNIDTTCWPDNGVREVELAYKLDINEFRGNRSLQIIIDDIWPL
;
A
#
# COMPACT_ATOMS: atom_id res chain seq x y z
N GLY A 1 15.10 8.89 10.28
CA GLY A 1 13.74 8.60 10.80
C GLY A 1 12.71 9.22 9.87
N TYR A 2 11.42 9.06 10.15
CA TYR A 2 10.34 9.69 9.38
C TYR A 2 10.15 11.17 9.76
N GLY A 3 9.88 12.03 8.77
CA GLY A 3 9.59 13.46 8.94
C GLY A 3 10.81 14.37 9.10
N LEU A 4 10.57 15.68 9.15
CA LEU A 4 11.59 16.71 9.36
C LEU A 4 12.03 16.73 10.84
N SER A 5 13.27 16.34 11.12
CA SER A 5 13.89 16.39 12.46
C SER A 5 14.93 17.51 12.54
N PRO A 6 15.33 17.95 13.77
CA PRO A 6 16.40 18.94 13.93
C PRO A 6 17.70 18.54 13.22
N GLU A 7 18.06 17.26 13.23
CA GLU A 7 19.27 16.77 12.57
C GLU A 7 19.18 16.90 11.03
N VAL A 8 18.00 16.70 10.45
CA VAL A 8 17.77 16.91 9.01
C VAL A 8 17.88 18.39 8.66
N VAL A 9 17.39 19.26 9.54
CA VAL A 9 17.50 20.72 9.37
C VAL A 9 18.96 21.16 9.44
N ASP A 10 19.76 20.61 10.35
CA ASP A 10 21.20 20.90 10.43
C ASP A 10 21.93 20.48 9.14
N GLN A 11 21.55 19.34 8.55
CA GLN A 11 22.06 18.91 7.24
C GLN A 11 21.66 19.87 6.12
N ALA A 12 20.42 20.38 6.13
CA ALA A 12 19.98 21.37 5.16
C ALA A 12 20.74 22.70 5.33
N LYS A 13 20.95 23.14 6.58
CA LYS A 13 21.75 24.34 6.90
C LYS A 13 23.19 24.20 6.43
N ALA A 14 23.80 23.03 6.61
CA ALA A 14 25.16 22.74 6.13
C ALA A 14 25.29 22.79 4.59
N ARG A 15 24.16 22.75 3.87
CA ARG A 15 24.07 22.93 2.41
C ARG A 15 23.64 24.34 2.01
N ASP A 16 23.68 25.30 2.94
CA ASP A 16 23.26 26.69 2.77
C ASP A 16 21.80 26.83 2.29
N ALA A 17 20.92 25.91 2.69
CA ALA A 17 19.51 25.97 2.33
C ALA A 17 18.86 27.28 2.83
N GLN A 18 18.20 27.98 1.90
CA GLN A 18 17.47 29.23 2.17
C GLN A 18 15.97 29.02 2.38
N LEU A 19 15.48 27.82 2.08
CA LEU A 19 14.08 27.41 2.20
C LEU A 19 14.05 25.89 2.30
N ILE A 20 13.19 25.36 3.18
CA ILE A 20 12.88 23.94 3.24
C ILE A 20 11.45 23.74 2.75
N VAL A 21 11.25 22.83 1.80
CA VAL A 21 9.92 22.38 1.38
C VAL A 21 9.82 20.90 1.68
N THR A 22 8.93 20.52 2.59
CA THR A 22 8.66 19.09 2.84
C THR A 22 7.64 18.59 1.84
N VAL A 23 7.78 17.33 1.43
CA VAL A 23 6.84 16.63 0.54
C VAL A 23 6.43 15.34 1.20
N ASP A 24 5.12 15.12 1.27
CA ASP A 24 4.52 13.91 1.84
C ASP A 24 4.86 13.69 3.32
N ASN A 25 5.26 14.76 4.01
CA ASN A 25 5.55 14.77 5.44
C ASN A 25 5.57 16.21 5.98
N GLY A 26 5.63 16.33 7.30
CA GLY A 26 5.91 17.60 7.98
C GLY A 26 4.74 18.11 8.82
N ILE A 27 3.51 17.61 8.65
CA ILE A 27 2.34 18.10 9.41
C ILE A 27 2.49 17.89 10.93
N SER A 28 3.33 16.93 11.34
CA SER A 28 3.63 16.62 12.74
C SER A 28 5.06 17.00 13.15
N SER A 29 5.83 17.68 12.29
CA SER A 29 7.26 17.95 12.49
C SER A 29 7.54 19.22 13.32
N HIS A 30 6.93 19.35 14.49
CA HIS A 30 7.07 20.54 15.35
C HIS A 30 8.52 20.87 15.69
N ALA A 31 9.28 19.88 16.15
CA ALA A 31 10.67 20.08 16.58
C ALA A 31 11.59 20.50 15.42
N GLY A 32 11.44 19.85 14.26
CA GLY A 32 12.21 20.22 13.06
C GLY A 32 11.87 21.63 12.56
N VAL A 33 10.58 21.96 12.48
CA VAL A 33 10.15 23.30 12.04
C VAL A 33 10.60 24.40 13.01
N ALA A 34 10.48 24.16 14.33
CA ALA A 34 10.97 25.10 15.33
C ALA A 34 12.48 25.32 15.22
N HIS A 35 13.26 24.26 15.01
CA HIS A 35 14.71 24.36 14.82
C HIS A 35 15.09 25.10 13.54
N ALA A 36 14.40 24.86 12.43
CA ALA A 36 14.62 25.62 11.20
C ALA A 36 14.37 27.13 11.42
N LYS A 37 13.35 27.46 12.20
CA LYS A 37 13.03 28.85 12.55
C LYS A 37 14.12 29.52 13.39
N THR A 38 14.74 28.82 14.35
CA THR A 38 15.88 29.38 15.13
C THR A 38 17.10 29.65 14.24
N LEU A 39 17.27 28.86 13.17
CA LEU A 39 18.34 29.03 12.18
C LEU A 39 17.98 30.04 11.07
N GLY A 40 16.79 30.65 11.12
CA GLY A 40 16.31 31.61 10.13
C GLY A 40 15.98 31.01 8.77
N ILE A 41 15.69 29.70 8.71
CA ILE A 41 15.31 29.01 7.47
C ILE A 41 13.78 28.86 7.43
N PRO A 42 13.08 29.51 6.48
CA PRO A 42 11.64 29.32 6.30
C PRO A 42 11.33 27.87 5.90
N VAL A 43 10.18 27.37 6.36
CA VAL A 43 9.69 26.02 6.05
C VAL A 43 8.30 26.10 5.44
N ILE A 44 8.12 25.45 4.29
CA ILE A 44 6.81 25.17 3.68
C ILE A 44 6.54 23.69 3.83
N VAL A 45 5.39 23.36 4.43
CA VAL A 45 4.96 21.97 4.59
C VAL A 45 3.98 21.61 3.48
N THR A 46 4.28 20.56 2.70
CA THR A 46 3.31 19.93 1.80
C THR A 46 3.08 18.49 2.23
N ASP A 47 1.88 18.20 2.68
CA ASP A 47 1.54 16.94 3.33
C ASP A 47 0.07 16.59 3.11
N HIS A 48 -0.32 15.36 3.37
CA HIS A 48 -1.69 14.87 3.30
C HIS A 48 -2.12 14.10 4.55
N HIS A 49 -1.21 13.82 5.47
CA HIS A 49 -1.52 13.15 6.73
C HIS A 49 -2.48 13.97 7.60
N LEU A 50 -3.21 13.30 8.49
CA LEU A 50 -4.12 13.98 9.41
C LEU A 50 -3.33 14.90 10.36
N PRO A 51 -3.75 16.17 10.54
CA PRO A 51 -3.09 17.07 11.47
C PRO A 51 -3.32 16.64 12.92
N GLY A 52 -2.35 16.94 13.78
CA GLY A 52 -2.51 16.81 15.23
C GLY A 52 -3.40 17.91 15.83
N ASP A 53 -3.43 17.98 17.16
CA ASP A 53 -4.15 19.04 17.88
C ASP A 53 -3.57 20.43 17.65
N THR A 54 -2.26 20.48 17.44
CA THR A 54 -1.54 21.69 17.08
C THR A 54 -0.81 21.48 15.76
N LEU A 55 -0.50 22.58 15.08
CA LEU A 55 0.26 22.58 13.84
C LEU A 55 1.67 23.11 14.08
N PRO A 56 2.67 22.68 13.30
CA PRO A 56 4.00 23.26 13.35
C PRO A 56 3.96 24.73 12.89
N ASP A 57 4.82 25.55 13.48
CA ASP A 57 4.94 26.98 13.19
C ASP A 57 5.76 27.22 11.89
N ALA A 58 5.25 26.69 10.79
CA ALA A 58 5.81 26.79 9.44
C ALA A 58 5.31 28.06 8.73
N GLU A 59 6.05 28.53 7.72
CA GLU A 59 5.68 29.71 6.91
C GLU A 59 4.37 29.46 6.14
N ALA A 60 4.19 28.24 5.66
CA ALA A 60 2.96 27.79 5.04
C ALA A 60 2.77 26.28 5.24
N ILE A 61 1.50 25.86 5.34
CA ILE A 61 1.12 24.44 5.38
C ILE A 61 0.07 24.21 4.29
N ILE A 62 0.36 23.28 3.39
CA ILE A 62 -0.52 22.86 2.30
C ILE A 62 -0.90 21.42 2.59
N ASN A 63 -2.12 21.23 3.10
CA ASN A 63 -2.64 19.90 3.40
C ASN A 63 -4.18 19.88 3.25
N PRO A 64 -4.75 18.95 2.47
CA PRO A 64 -6.20 18.85 2.25
C PRO A 64 -6.98 18.56 3.54
N ASN A 65 -6.34 17.98 4.56
CA ASN A 65 -6.93 17.56 5.83
C ASN A 65 -6.83 18.61 6.95
N LEU A 66 -6.41 19.85 6.64
CA LEU A 66 -6.53 20.95 7.60
C LEU A 66 -8.01 21.20 7.94
N ARG A 67 -8.29 21.53 9.22
CA ARG A 67 -9.66 21.68 9.75
C ARG A 67 -10.51 22.69 8.96
N ASP A 68 -9.89 23.81 8.55
CA ASP A 68 -10.56 24.89 7.82
C ASP A 68 -10.36 24.81 6.30
N CYS A 69 -9.82 23.70 5.79
CA CYS A 69 -9.64 23.52 4.35
C CYS A 69 -10.94 23.00 3.73
N GLU A 70 -11.48 23.71 2.73
CA GLU A 70 -12.67 23.29 2.00
C GLU A 70 -12.36 22.43 0.77
N PHE A 71 -11.09 22.07 0.54
CA PHE A 71 -10.71 21.27 -0.62
C PHE A 71 -11.47 19.94 -0.65
N PRO A 72 -12.20 19.61 -1.74
CA PRO A 72 -13.13 18.47 -1.75
C PRO A 72 -12.46 17.10 -1.61
N SER A 73 -11.26 16.94 -2.17
CA SER A 73 -10.54 15.66 -2.15
C SER A 73 -9.65 15.58 -0.91
N LYS A 74 -10.21 15.04 0.18
CA LYS A 74 -9.50 14.81 1.44
C LYS A 74 -8.51 13.65 1.39
N SER A 75 -8.61 12.82 0.36
CA SER A 75 -7.76 11.64 0.17
C SER A 75 -6.57 11.88 -0.76
N LEU A 76 -6.34 13.12 -1.22
CA LEU A 76 -5.24 13.44 -2.13
C LEU A 76 -3.90 12.94 -1.58
N ALA A 77 -3.15 12.17 -2.37
CA ALA A 77 -1.81 11.69 -1.99
C ALA A 77 -0.81 12.86 -1.86
N GLY A 78 0.28 12.69 -1.11
CA GLY A 78 1.33 13.72 -1.01
C GLY A 78 1.91 14.15 -2.36
N VAL A 79 2.08 13.21 -3.30
CA VAL A 79 2.48 13.53 -4.69
C VAL A 79 1.45 14.41 -5.41
N GLY A 80 0.17 14.22 -5.12
CA GLY A 80 -0.91 15.05 -5.63
C GLY A 80 -0.88 16.47 -5.05
N VAL A 81 -0.59 16.60 -3.75
CA VAL A 81 -0.40 17.92 -3.10
C VAL A 81 0.75 18.68 -3.75
N ALA A 82 1.91 18.02 -3.94
CA ALA A 82 3.05 18.60 -4.62
C ALA A 82 2.72 19.00 -6.07
N PHE A 83 1.99 18.15 -6.80
CA PHE A 83 1.53 18.44 -8.16
C PHE A 83 0.62 19.67 -8.24
N TYR A 84 -0.35 19.81 -7.33
CA TYR A 84 -1.21 21.00 -7.27
C TYR A 84 -0.44 22.26 -6.87
N LEU A 85 0.54 22.17 -5.97
CA LEU A 85 1.44 23.30 -5.67
C LEU A 85 2.21 23.73 -6.92
N MET A 86 2.77 22.79 -7.69
CA MET A 86 3.47 23.11 -8.95
C MET A 86 2.52 23.78 -9.96
N LEU A 87 1.28 23.29 -10.09
CA LEU A 87 0.25 23.89 -10.97
C LEU A 87 -0.09 25.33 -10.54
N ALA A 88 -0.29 25.56 -9.24
CA ALA A 88 -0.58 26.87 -8.70
C ALA A 88 0.59 27.84 -8.93
N LEU A 89 1.83 27.40 -8.66
CA LEU A 89 3.04 28.20 -8.87
C LEU A 89 3.23 28.55 -10.35
N ARG A 90 3.10 27.57 -11.26
CA ARG A 90 3.17 27.81 -12.71
C ARG A 90 2.14 28.86 -13.14
N THR A 91 0.90 28.73 -12.65
CA THR A 91 -0.19 29.66 -12.99
C THR A 91 0.14 31.07 -12.51
N PHE A 92 0.57 31.20 -11.26
CA PHE A 92 0.99 32.47 -10.69
C PHE A 92 2.13 33.14 -11.48
N LEU A 93 3.19 32.39 -11.81
CA LEU A 93 4.34 32.91 -12.57
C LEU A 93 3.96 33.33 -13.99
N ARG A 94 3.07 32.58 -14.65
CA ARG A 94 2.53 32.94 -15.96
C ARG A 94 1.74 34.25 -15.89
N ASP A 95 0.85 34.37 -14.91
CA ASP A 95 -0.01 35.56 -14.77
C ASP A 95 0.79 36.80 -14.37
N LYS A 96 1.99 36.61 -13.79
CA LYS A 96 2.99 37.66 -13.54
C LYS A 96 3.88 37.98 -14.73
N GLY A 97 3.74 37.30 -15.87
CA GLY A 97 4.63 37.48 -17.03
C GLY A 97 6.06 36.99 -16.81
N TRP A 98 6.33 36.28 -15.70
CA TRP A 98 7.69 35.89 -15.29
C TRP A 98 8.37 35.00 -16.34
N PHE A 99 7.62 34.10 -16.97
CA PHE A 99 8.13 33.23 -18.03
C PHE A 99 8.58 34.02 -19.26
N ASP A 100 7.80 35.04 -19.66
CA ASP A 100 8.12 35.90 -20.78
C ASP A 100 9.35 36.77 -20.47
N GLU A 101 9.41 37.36 -19.26
CA GLU A 101 10.56 38.14 -18.78
C GLU A 101 11.86 37.32 -18.76
N ARG A 102 11.77 36.04 -18.39
CA ARG A 102 12.91 35.12 -18.34
C ARG A 102 13.22 34.45 -19.67
N ASN A 103 12.36 34.63 -20.69
CA ASN A 103 12.42 33.92 -21.97
C ASN A 103 12.44 32.38 -21.81
N ILE A 104 11.57 31.87 -20.93
CA ILE A 104 11.42 30.43 -20.64
C ILE A 104 9.99 30.02 -20.98
N ALA A 105 9.80 28.95 -21.75
CA ALA A 105 8.47 28.42 -22.01
C ALA A 105 7.83 27.88 -20.73
N PRO A 106 6.55 28.20 -20.42
CA PRO A 106 5.86 27.63 -19.27
C PRO A 106 5.81 26.10 -19.37
N PRO A 107 6.27 25.35 -18.36
CA PRO A 107 6.34 23.89 -18.43
C PRO A 107 4.95 23.26 -18.55
N ASN A 108 4.86 22.13 -19.27
CA ASN A 108 3.65 21.33 -19.35
C ASN A 108 3.63 20.28 -18.22
N LEU A 109 3.01 20.62 -17.09
CA LEU A 109 2.99 19.75 -15.93
C LEU A 109 2.22 18.44 -16.13
N ALA A 110 1.39 18.32 -17.18
CA ALA A 110 0.75 17.05 -17.54
C ALA A 110 1.78 15.94 -17.83
N GLU A 111 3.04 16.28 -18.11
CA GLU A 111 4.14 15.33 -18.30
C GLU A 111 4.54 14.58 -17.03
N LEU A 112 4.15 15.08 -15.85
CA LEU A 112 4.45 14.47 -14.55
C LEU A 112 3.31 13.58 -14.02
N LEU A 113 2.20 13.46 -14.75
CA LEU A 113 1.03 12.69 -14.31
C LEU A 113 1.31 11.20 -14.16
N ASP A 114 2.35 10.68 -14.83
CA ASP A 114 2.83 9.32 -14.65
C ASP A 114 3.44 9.10 -13.25
N LEU A 115 4.24 10.06 -12.76
CA LEU A 115 4.75 10.08 -11.39
C LEU A 115 3.62 10.27 -10.37
N VAL A 116 2.66 11.14 -10.67
CA VAL A 116 1.48 11.35 -9.82
C VAL A 116 0.67 10.05 -9.68
N ALA A 117 0.41 9.35 -10.78
CA ALA A 117 -0.31 8.07 -10.74
C ALA A 117 0.47 7.01 -9.97
N LEU A 118 1.77 6.86 -10.21
CA LEU A 118 2.61 5.90 -9.51
C LEU A 118 2.65 6.18 -8.01
N GLY A 119 2.88 7.43 -7.60
CA GLY A 119 2.91 7.82 -6.19
C GLY A 119 1.56 7.64 -5.50
N THR A 120 0.46 8.07 -6.15
CA THR A 120 -0.90 7.93 -5.61
C THR A 120 -1.27 6.47 -5.36
N VAL A 121 -0.95 5.58 -6.31
CA VAL A 121 -1.24 4.16 -6.16
C VAL A 121 -0.30 3.48 -5.16
N ALA A 122 0.99 3.83 -5.15
CA ALA A 122 1.97 3.26 -4.22
C ALA A 122 1.70 3.66 -2.75
N ASP A 123 1.06 4.81 -2.54
CA ASP A 123 0.65 5.31 -1.23
C ASP A 123 -0.67 4.68 -0.72
N VAL A 124 -1.37 3.94 -1.58
CA VAL A 124 -2.60 3.19 -1.23
C VAL A 124 -3.67 4.11 -0.60
N VAL A 125 -3.70 5.38 -1.00
CA VAL A 125 -4.76 6.31 -0.60
C VAL A 125 -6.08 5.96 -1.29
N PRO A 126 -7.24 6.32 -0.71
CA PRO A 126 -8.52 6.18 -1.38
C PRO A 126 -8.51 6.78 -2.79
N LEU A 127 -8.95 6.01 -3.79
CA LEU A 127 -9.18 6.51 -5.16
C LEU A 127 -10.51 7.25 -5.24
N ASP A 128 -10.61 8.35 -4.50
CA ASP A 128 -11.71 9.31 -4.62
C ASP A 128 -11.78 9.91 -6.04
N ALA A 129 -12.80 10.71 -6.31
CA ALA A 129 -13.02 11.26 -7.65
C ALA A 129 -11.77 11.96 -8.23
N ASN A 130 -10.99 12.68 -7.42
CA ASN A 130 -9.85 13.45 -7.88
C ASN A 130 -8.61 12.56 -8.08
N ASN A 131 -8.28 11.71 -7.11
CA ASN A 131 -7.20 10.73 -7.25
C ASN A 131 -7.45 9.80 -8.44
N ARG A 132 -8.71 9.40 -8.66
CA ARG A 132 -9.08 8.54 -9.79
C ARG A 132 -8.86 9.23 -11.14
N ILE A 133 -9.18 10.53 -11.25
CA ILE A 133 -8.88 11.33 -12.45
C ILE A 133 -7.37 11.40 -12.68
N LEU A 134 -6.59 11.75 -11.66
CA LEU A 134 -5.12 11.88 -11.78
C LEU A 134 -4.47 10.55 -12.16
N THR A 135 -4.84 9.46 -11.47
CA THR A 135 -4.34 8.11 -11.74
C THR A 135 -4.74 7.64 -13.14
N TRP A 136 -5.99 7.87 -13.57
CA TRP A 136 -6.44 7.51 -14.92
C TRP A 136 -5.65 8.23 -16.01
N GLN A 137 -5.40 9.53 -15.84
CA GLN A 137 -4.61 10.31 -16.79
C GLN A 137 -3.15 9.84 -16.82
N GLY A 138 -2.54 9.56 -15.67
CA GLY A 138 -1.17 9.03 -15.61
C GLY A 138 -1.05 7.66 -16.27
N LEU A 139 -1.96 6.73 -15.99
CA LEU A 139 -2.03 5.43 -16.67
C LEU A 139 -2.18 5.58 -18.19
N SER A 140 -3.10 6.43 -18.63
CA SER A 140 -3.33 6.70 -20.06
C SER A 140 -2.07 7.22 -20.75
N ARG A 141 -1.29 8.06 -20.08
CA ARG A 141 -0.01 8.56 -20.61
C ARG A 141 1.05 7.47 -20.69
N ILE A 142 1.18 6.63 -19.66
CA ILE A 142 2.12 5.51 -19.65
C ILE A 142 1.78 4.53 -20.78
N ARG A 143 0.50 4.18 -20.95
CA ARG A 143 -0.01 3.35 -22.05
C ARG A 143 0.30 3.93 -23.42
N ALA A 144 0.26 5.26 -23.55
CA ALA A 144 0.65 5.98 -24.76
C ALA A 144 2.18 6.15 -24.94
N GLY A 145 3.01 5.54 -24.09
CA GLY A 145 4.48 5.64 -24.14
C GLY A 145 5.05 6.99 -23.68
N LYS A 146 4.22 7.86 -23.08
CA LYS A 146 4.56 9.21 -22.63
C LYS A 146 4.83 9.26 -21.13
N CYS A 147 5.88 8.58 -20.70
CA CYS A 147 6.33 8.53 -19.31
C CYS A 147 7.85 8.64 -19.17
N ARG A 148 8.28 8.94 -17.94
CA ARG A 148 9.68 9.06 -17.51
C ARG A 148 10.47 7.78 -17.84
N PRO A 149 11.75 7.90 -18.25
CA PRO A 149 12.62 6.75 -18.49
C PRO A 149 12.68 5.76 -17.31
N GLY A 150 12.66 6.28 -16.07
CA GLY A 150 12.62 5.45 -14.87
C GLY A 150 11.41 4.51 -14.80
N ILE A 151 10.21 5.02 -15.11
CA ILE A 151 8.98 4.20 -15.13
C ILE A 151 9.06 3.15 -16.25
N LYS A 152 9.57 3.52 -17.43
CA LYS A 152 9.77 2.58 -18.55
C LYS A 152 10.70 1.44 -18.15
N ALA A 153 11.84 1.75 -17.52
CA ALA A 153 12.77 0.74 -17.04
C ALA A 153 12.15 -0.19 -15.98
N LEU A 154 11.31 0.34 -15.08
CA LEU A 154 10.59 -0.48 -14.11
C LEU A 154 9.55 -1.41 -14.78
N LEU A 155 8.87 -0.95 -15.83
CA LEU A 155 7.95 -1.78 -16.61
C LEU A 155 8.69 -2.93 -17.32
N GLU A 156 9.83 -2.62 -17.95
CA GLU A 156 10.68 -3.60 -18.61
C GLU A 156 11.15 -4.69 -17.63
N ILE A 157 11.74 -4.32 -16.49
CA ILE A 157 12.27 -5.30 -15.52
C ILE A 157 11.17 -6.08 -14.79
N SER A 158 9.95 -5.52 -14.72
CA SER A 158 8.80 -6.21 -14.15
C SER A 158 8.02 -7.06 -15.15
N ASN A 159 8.46 -7.12 -16.42
CA ASN A 159 7.80 -7.81 -17.53
C ASN A 159 6.32 -7.38 -17.68
N ARG A 160 6.05 -6.08 -17.55
CA ARG A 160 4.70 -5.51 -17.72
C ARG A 160 4.59 -4.80 -19.07
N ASP A 161 3.54 -5.14 -19.82
CA ASP A 161 3.20 -4.42 -21.05
C ASP A 161 2.61 -3.05 -20.69
N PRO A 162 3.26 -1.93 -21.10
CA PRO A 162 2.74 -0.61 -20.85
C PRO A 162 1.32 -0.40 -21.40
N GLN A 163 0.94 -1.05 -22.51
CA GLN A 163 -0.36 -0.85 -23.16
C GLN A 163 -1.52 -1.45 -22.36
N GLN A 164 -1.24 -2.49 -21.57
CA GLN A 164 -2.24 -3.21 -20.75
C GLN A 164 -2.19 -2.80 -19.27
N LEU A 165 -1.31 -1.85 -18.94
CA LEU A 165 -0.99 -1.50 -17.57
C LEU A 165 -2.23 -1.09 -16.77
N ALA A 166 -2.51 -1.75 -15.65
CA ALA A 166 -3.56 -1.40 -14.71
C ALA A 166 -2.97 -0.69 -13.47
N ALA A 167 -3.84 -0.10 -12.64
CA ALA A 167 -3.42 0.49 -11.37
C ALA A 167 -2.76 -0.57 -10.45
N SER A 168 -3.29 -1.79 -10.43
CA SER A 168 -2.72 -2.90 -9.66
C SER A 168 -1.26 -3.19 -10.03
N ASP A 169 -0.87 -3.07 -11.31
CA ASP A 169 0.54 -3.23 -11.72
C ASP A 169 1.44 -2.14 -11.11
N LEU A 170 0.96 -0.90 -11.02
CA LEU A 170 1.70 0.15 -10.33
C LEU A 170 1.90 -0.20 -8.84
N GLY A 171 0.85 -0.66 -8.16
CA GLY A 171 0.87 -0.98 -6.73
C GLY A 171 1.63 -2.26 -6.36
N PHE A 172 1.62 -3.28 -7.22
CA PHE A 172 2.19 -4.61 -6.92
C PHE A 172 3.48 -4.93 -7.67
N ALA A 173 3.74 -4.28 -8.81
CA ALA A 173 4.96 -4.50 -9.58
C ALA A 173 5.95 -3.33 -9.44
N LEU A 174 5.52 -2.08 -9.59
CA LEU A 174 6.44 -0.93 -9.63
C LEU A 174 6.73 -0.39 -8.22
N GLY A 175 5.68 0.00 -7.48
CA GLY A 175 5.78 0.57 -6.14
C GLY A 175 6.67 -0.24 -5.18
N PRO A 176 6.56 -1.57 -5.11
CA PRO A 176 7.38 -2.35 -4.19
C PRO A 176 8.88 -2.32 -4.48
N ARG A 177 9.29 -2.10 -5.75
CA ARG A 177 10.71 -1.95 -6.12
C ARG A 177 11.28 -0.62 -5.65
N LEU A 178 10.52 0.46 -5.81
CA LEU A 178 10.89 1.77 -5.27
C LEU A 178 10.97 1.73 -3.74
N ASN A 179 10.00 1.09 -3.09
CA ASN A 179 9.93 0.99 -1.64
C ASN A 179 10.97 0.04 -1.03
N ALA A 180 11.51 -0.92 -1.80
CA ALA A 180 12.54 -1.84 -1.32
C ALA A 180 13.81 -1.10 -0.90
N ALA A 181 14.20 -0.08 -1.67
CA ALA A 181 15.38 0.74 -1.36
C ALA A 181 15.30 1.40 0.01
N GLY A 182 14.17 2.03 0.35
CA GLY A 182 14.01 2.65 1.67
C GLY A 182 13.86 1.70 2.84
N ARG A 183 13.60 0.42 2.60
CA ARG A 183 13.43 -0.60 3.65
C ARG A 183 14.72 -1.34 3.97
N LEU A 184 15.63 -1.44 3.00
CA LEU A 184 16.84 -2.25 3.11
C LEU A 184 18.12 -1.44 3.04
N ASP A 185 18.15 -0.31 2.33
CA ASP A 185 19.40 0.39 2.01
C ASP A 185 19.15 1.90 1.80
N ASP A 186 19.58 2.46 0.66
CA ASP A 186 19.52 3.89 0.36
C ASP A 186 18.35 4.28 -0.57
N MET A 187 17.45 5.13 -0.08
CA MET A 187 16.33 5.71 -0.85
C MET A 187 16.79 6.54 -2.06
N SER A 188 18.04 7.01 -2.09
CA SER A 188 18.56 7.87 -3.16
C SER A 188 18.46 7.23 -4.54
N VAL A 189 18.60 5.89 -4.64
CA VAL A 189 18.51 5.12 -5.89
C VAL A 189 17.13 5.25 -6.53
N GLY A 190 16.07 5.16 -5.72
CA GLY A 190 14.68 5.31 -6.18
C GLY A 190 14.40 6.71 -6.71
N VAL A 191 14.90 7.74 -6.02
CA VAL A 191 14.77 9.14 -6.45
C VAL A 191 15.56 9.38 -7.74
N ALA A 192 16.81 8.90 -7.81
CA ALA A 192 17.65 9.02 -8.99
C ALA A 192 17.01 8.38 -10.22
N LEU A 193 16.37 7.22 -10.06
CA LEU A 193 15.66 6.53 -11.15
C LEU A 193 14.51 7.38 -11.71
N LEU A 194 13.69 7.99 -10.85
CA LEU A 194 12.55 8.80 -11.28
C LEU A 194 12.98 10.15 -11.90
N LEU A 195 14.11 10.69 -11.46
CA LEU A 195 14.75 11.89 -12.01
C LEU A 195 15.56 11.63 -13.27
N CYS A 196 15.87 10.38 -13.61
CA CYS A 196 16.69 10.04 -14.76
C CYS A 196 16.02 10.41 -16.10
N ASP A 197 16.78 11.06 -16.98
CA ASP A 197 16.36 11.45 -18.34
C ASP A 197 16.90 10.50 -19.44
N ASN A 198 17.75 9.54 -19.06
CA ASN A 198 18.38 8.58 -19.97
C ASN A 198 17.89 7.15 -19.70
N LEU A 199 17.35 6.48 -20.72
CA LEU A 199 16.85 5.11 -20.57
C LEU A 199 17.95 4.10 -20.21
N GLY A 200 19.19 4.31 -20.68
CA GLY A 200 20.31 3.43 -20.35
C GLY A 200 20.65 3.44 -18.86
N GLU A 201 20.80 4.63 -18.28
CA GLU A 201 21.02 4.81 -16.84
C GLU A 201 19.82 4.34 -16.01
N ALA A 202 18.60 4.63 -16.46
CA ALA A 202 17.38 4.17 -15.80
C ALA A 202 17.31 2.64 -15.70
N ARG A 203 17.77 1.90 -16.72
CA ARG A 203 17.84 0.43 -16.67
C ARG A 203 18.81 -0.09 -15.61
N VAL A 204 19.96 0.57 -15.44
CA VAL A 204 20.94 0.20 -14.41
C VAL A 204 20.32 0.40 -13.02
N LEU A 205 19.74 1.57 -12.76
CA LEU A 205 19.09 1.89 -11.48
C LEU A 205 17.88 0.98 -11.22
N ALA A 206 17.07 0.67 -12.24
CA ALA A 206 15.96 -0.27 -12.10
C ALA A 206 16.42 -1.69 -11.75
N SER A 207 17.56 -2.14 -12.30
CA SER A 207 18.16 -3.43 -11.95
C SER A 207 18.62 -3.49 -10.50
N GLU A 208 19.19 -2.40 -9.99
CA GLU A 208 19.59 -2.29 -8.58
C GLU A 208 18.37 -2.36 -7.65
N LEU A 209 17.31 -1.62 -7.96
CA LEU A 209 16.05 -1.69 -7.22
C LEU A 209 15.37 -3.07 -7.28
N ASP A 210 15.47 -3.77 -8.42
CA ASP A 210 14.94 -5.13 -8.53
C ASP A 210 15.71 -6.09 -7.64
N ALA A 211 17.05 -6.00 -7.62
CA ALA A 211 17.88 -6.81 -6.73
C ALA A 211 17.51 -6.59 -5.25
N LEU A 212 17.39 -5.33 -4.80
CA LEU A 212 16.92 -5.00 -3.45
C LEU A 212 15.52 -5.56 -3.18
N ASN A 213 14.62 -5.49 -4.15
CA ASN A 213 13.28 -6.06 -4.03
C ASN A 213 13.28 -7.59 -3.94
N GLN A 214 14.18 -8.30 -4.63
CA GLN A 214 14.32 -9.75 -4.48
C GLN A 214 14.86 -10.10 -3.09
N THR A 215 15.92 -9.43 -2.62
CA THR A 215 16.43 -9.62 -1.25
C THR A 215 15.34 -9.37 -0.21
N ARG A 216 14.53 -8.32 -0.39
CA ARG A 216 13.38 -8.06 0.49
C ARG A 216 12.39 -9.22 0.49
N LYS A 217 12.05 -9.78 -0.68
CA LYS A 217 11.13 -10.91 -0.79
C LYS A 217 11.69 -12.18 -0.17
N GLU A 218 12.98 -12.44 -0.28
CA GLU A 218 13.64 -13.59 0.36
C GLU A 218 13.55 -13.49 1.89
N ILE A 219 13.87 -12.32 2.46
CA ILE A 219 13.72 -12.04 3.90
C ILE A 219 12.25 -12.23 4.32
N GLU A 220 11.32 -11.68 3.55
CA GLU A 220 9.87 -11.79 3.81
C GLU A 220 9.38 -13.24 3.79
N GLN A 221 9.85 -14.07 2.86
CA GLN A 221 9.50 -15.48 2.77
C GLN A 221 10.02 -16.27 3.98
N GLY A 222 11.26 -16.02 4.42
CA GLY A 222 11.81 -16.62 5.64
C GLY A 222 10.98 -16.26 6.87
N MET A 223 10.71 -14.97 7.07
CA MET A 223 9.89 -14.49 8.18
C MET A 223 8.45 -15.01 8.14
N GLN A 224 7.87 -15.21 6.95
CA GLN A 224 6.52 -15.77 6.81
C GLN A 224 6.45 -17.22 7.29
N ALA A 225 7.48 -18.04 7.01
CA ALA A 225 7.52 -19.42 7.48
C ALA A 225 7.57 -19.48 9.02
N GLU A 226 8.39 -18.63 9.65
CA GLU A 226 8.45 -18.51 11.11
C GLU A 226 7.13 -18.02 11.71
N ALA A 227 6.53 -17.00 11.10
CA ALA A 227 5.24 -16.48 11.52
C ALA A 227 4.16 -17.56 11.45
N LEU A 228 4.12 -18.35 10.38
CA LEU A 228 3.18 -19.45 10.23
C LEU A 228 3.29 -20.46 11.38
N ILE A 229 4.52 -20.81 11.79
CA ILE A 229 4.76 -21.69 12.94
C ILE A 229 4.20 -21.08 14.24
N LEU A 230 4.40 -19.77 14.45
CA LEU A 230 3.83 -19.08 15.61
C LEU A 230 2.30 -19.01 15.55
N CYS A 231 1.73 -18.81 14.37
CA CYS A 231 0.28 -18.82 14.12
C CYS A 231 -0.33 -20.19 14.44
N GLU A 232 0.27 -21.28 13.95
CA GLU A 232 -0.17 -22.65 14.23
C GLU A 232 -0.07 -23.00 15.72
N LYS A 233 0.97 -22.52 16.42
CA LYS A 233 1.08 -22.69 17.88
C LYS A 233 -0.04 -21.96 18.60
N LEU A 234 -0.36 -20.73 18.21
CA LEU A 234 -1.47 -19.95 18.77
C LEU A 234 -2.80 -20.67 18.58
N GLU A 235 -3.10 -21.11 17.35
CA GLU A 235 -4.31 -21.87 17.00
C GLU A 235 -4.46 -23.17 17.80
N ARG A 236 -3.35 -23.86 18.11
CA ARG A 236 -3.38 -25.09 18.94
C ARG A 236 -3.48 -24.82 20.45
N SER A 237 -3.04 -23.65 20.90
CA SER A 237 -2.85 -23.36 22.32
C SER A 237 -4.07 -22.78 23.02
N SER A 238 -5.04 -22.23 22.27
CA SER A 238 -6.19 -21.55 22.85
C SER A 238 -7.47 -21.88 22.11
N GLU A 239 -8.53 -22.23 22.85
CA GLU A 239 -9.89 -22.35 22.31
C GLU A 239 -10.44 -21.00 21.82
N THR A 240 -9.94 -19.88 22.38
CA THR A 240 -10.32 -18.52 22.00
C THR A 240 -9.11 -17.62 21.84
N LEU A 241 -8.88 -17.09 20.64
CA LEU A 241 -7.81 -16.12 20.39
C LEU A 241 -8.17 -14.73 20.96
N PRO A 242 -7.18 -13.95 21.46
CA PRO A 242 -7.42 -12.58 21.92
C PRO A 242 -7.77 -11.66 20.75
N GLY A 243 -8.59 -10.63 20.99
CA GLY A 243 -9.10 -9.71 19.97
C GLY A 243 -8.01 -9.04 19.14
N GLY A 244 -6.85 -8.75 19.74
CA GLY A 244 -5.65 -8.25 19.07
C GLY A 244 -4.45 -9.18 19.26
N LEU A 245 -3.60 -9.27 18.24
CA LEU A 245 -2.39 -10.10 18.25
C LEU A 245 -1.14 -9.23 18.31
N ALA A 246 -0.26 -9.49 19.27
CA ALA A 246 1.10 -8.97 19.26
C ALA A 246 2.08 -10.14 19.11
N MET A 247 3.01 -10.07 18.17
CA MET A 247 3.94 -11.16 17.86
C MET A 247 5.36 -10.65 17.77
N TYR A 248 6.32 -11.44 18.25
CA TYR A 248 7.75 -11.15 18.23
C TYR A 248 8.52 -12.39 17.83
N HIS A 249 9.57 -12.20 17.04
CA HIS A 249 10.58 -13.21 16.81
C HIS A 249 11.96 -12.54 16.71
N PRO A 250 13.02 -13.11 17.33
CA PRO A 250 14.36 -12.53 17.34
C PRO A 250 15.02 -12.50 15.94
N GLU A 251 14.56 -13.32 15.00
CA GLU A 251 15.10 -13.34 13.62
C GLU A 251 14.32 -12.43 12.65
N TRP A 252 13.27 -11.76 13.12
CA TRP A 252 12.51 -10.85 12.27
C TRP A 252 13.26 -9.56 11.95
N HIS A 253 13.09 -9.07 10.72
CA HIS A 253 13.74 -7.85 10.27
C HIS A 253 12.79 -6.64 10.34
N GLN A 254 13.24 -5.55 10.99
CA GLN A 254 12.43 -4.33 11.18
C GLN A 254 11.92 -3.70 9.87
N GLY A 255 12.64 -3.87 8.75
CA GLY A 255 12.22 -3.36 7.44
C GLY A 255 11.00 -4.09 6.84
N VAL A 256 10.68 -5.29 7.33
CA VAL A 256 9.71 -6.23 6.73
C VAL A 256 8.55 -6.58 7.67
N VAL A 257 8.67 -6.37 8.99
CA VAL A 257 7.61 -6.70 9.97
C VAL A 257 6.23 -6.11 9.65
N GLY A 258 6.17 -4.94 9.00
CA GLY A 258 4.89 -4.34 8.62
C GLY A 258 4.14 -5.11 7.53
N ILE A 259 4.85 -5.81 6.63
CA ILE A 259 4.23 -6.68 5.62
C ILE A 259 3.72 -7.95 6.29
N LEU A 260 4.52 -8.49 7.21
CA LEU A 260 4.15 -9.67 7.98
C LEU A 260 2.90 -9.42 8.84
N ALA A 261 2.82 -8.29 9.53
CA ALA A 261 1.63 -7.88 10.29
C ALA A 261 0.38 -7.84 9.41
N SER A 262 0.47 -7.36 8.16
CA SER A 262 -0.67 -7.34 7.23
C SER A 262 -1.15 -8.74 6.89
N ARG A 263 -0.23 -9.68 6.63
CA ARG A 263 -0.58 -11.07 6.30
C ARG A 263 -1.20 -11.82 7.49
N ILE A 264 -0.65 -11.63 8.69
CA ILE A 264 -1.22 -12.22 9.90
C ILE A 264 -2.63 -11.65 10.16
N LYS A 265 -2.81 -10.34 9.92
CA LYS A 265 -4.12 -9.67 10.02
C LYS A 265 -5.12 -10.26 9.01
N GLU A 266 -4.69 -10.52 7.77
CA GLU A 266 -5.52 -11.17 6.76
C GLU A 266 -5.90 -12.61 7.12
N ARG A 267 -4.98 -13.39 7.71
CA ARG A 267 -5.28 -14.76 8.16
C ARG A 267 -6.26 -14.83 9.33
N PHE A 268 -6.08 -13.96 10.33
CA PHE A 268 -6.85 -14.03 11.58
C PHE A 268 -8.00 -13.04 11.68
N HIS A 269 -8.13 -12.13 10.71
CA HIS A 269 -9.09 -11.03 10.72
C HIS A 269 -9.06 -10.22 12.03
N ARG A 270 -7.86 -9.99 12.56
CA ARG A 270 -7.61 -9.31 13.84
C ARG A 270 -6.56 -8.21 13.67
N PRO A 271 -6.61 -7.12 14.46
CA PRO A 271 -5.50 -6.18 14.56
C PRO A 271 -4.22 -6.91 14.98
N VAL A 272 -3.12 -6.64 14.27
CA VAL A 272 -1.82 -7.28 14.52
C VAL A 272 -0.73 -6.24 14.73
N ILE A 273 0.14 -6.47 15.70
CA ILE A 273 1.39 -5.76 15.88
C ILE A 273 2.55 -6.76 15.83
N ALA A 274 3.39 -6.66 14.80
CA ALA A 274 4.60 -7.50 14.68
C ALA A 274 5.84 -6.73 15.13
N PHE A 275 6.67 -7.36 15.95
CA PHE A 275 7.89 -6.79 16.54
C PHE A 275 9.15 -7.47 16.03
N ALA A 276 10.17 -6.68 15.72
CA ALA A 276 11.54 -7.14 15.42
C ALA A 276 12.54 -6.48 16.38
N PRO A 277 13.67 -7.13 16.67
CA PRO A 277 14.74 -6.51 17.46
C PRO A 277 15.34 -5.32 16.72
N ALA A 278 15.65 -4.25 17.46
CA ALA A 278 16.36 -3.08 16.97
C ALA A 278 17.90 -3.19 17.15
N GLY A 279 18.36 -4.20 17.90
CA GLY A 279 19.78 -4.48 18.17
C GLY A 279 20.35 -3.80 19.42
N ASP A 280 19.57 -2.99 20.12
CA ASP A 280 19.96 -2.21 21.31
C ASP A 280 19.17 -2.61 22.58
N GLY A 281 18.57 -3.80 22.60
CA GLY A 281 17.65 -4.25 23.66
C GLY A 281 16.24 -3.66 23.55
N THR A 282 15.95 -2.91 22.48
CA THR A 282 14.60 -2.44 22.15
C THR A 282 14.00 -3.22 20.98
N LEU A 283 12.68 -3.25 20.92
CA LEU A 283 11.91 -3.82 19.82
C LEU A 283 11.24 -2.72 19.00
N LYS A 284 11.21 -2.89 17.68
CA LYS A 284 10.44 -2.06 16.75
C LYS A 284 9.18 -2.81 16.32
N GLY A 285 8.03 -2.24 16.67
CA GLY A 285 6.73 -2.79 16.30
C GLY A 285 6.12 -2.08 15.09
N SER A 286 5.46 -2.85 14.23
CA SER A 286 4.59 -2.33 13.17
C SER A 286 3.19 -2.93 13.32
N GLY A 287 2.21 -2.08 13.58
CA GLY A 287 0.79 -2.40 13.73
C GLY A 287 0.00 -2.29 12.42
N ARG A 288 -0.99 -3.16 12.25
CA ARG A 288 -2.00 -3.17 11.20
C ARG A 288 -3.37 -3.39 11.83
N SER A 289 -4.31 -2.49 11.54
CA SER A 289 -5.67 -2.56 12.08
C SER A 289 -6.66 -3.20 11.11
N ILE A 290 -7.85 -3.50 11.61
CA ILE A 290 -9.04 -3.85 10.83
C ILE A 290 -10.05 -2.70 10.87
N GLN A 291 -11.10 -2.76 10.05
CA GLN A 291 -12.22 -1.83 10.18
C GLN A 291 -12.86 -1.96 11.57
N GLY A 292 -13.24 -0.83 12.16
CA GLY A 292 -13.81 -0.79 13.51
C GLY A 292 -12.81 -0.57 14.65
N LEU A 293 -11.50 -0.56 14.40
CA LEU A 293 -10.49 -0.20 15.41
C LEU A 293 -9.51 0.86 14.89
N HIS A 294 -9.40 1.99 15.58
CA HIS A 294 -8.36 2.99 15.35
C HIS A 294 -7.08 2.61 16.11
N MET A 295 -6.06 2.12 15.40
CA MET A 295 -4.82 1.59 16.01
C MET A 295 -4.11 2.62 16.89
N ARG A 296 -4.00 3.88 16.44
CA ARG A 296 -3.38 4.94 17.25
C ARG A 296 -4.13 5.19 18.56
N ASP A 297 -5.46 5.14 18.54
CA ASP A 297 -6.26 5.43 19.74
C ASP A 297 -6.15 4.28 20.74
N ALA A 298 -6.07 3.04 20.23
CA ALA A 298 -5.80 1.87 21.06
C ALA A 298 -4.41 1.96 21.73
N LEU A 299 -3.39 2.42 21.00
CA LEU A 299 -2.05 2.64 21.55
C LEU A 299 -2.04 3.78 22.57
N GLU A 300 -2.69 4.91 22.30
CA GLU A 300 -2.81 6.04 23.23
C GLU A 300 -3.55 5.64 24.51
N ARG A 301 -4.59 4.82 24.39
CA ARG A 301 -5.28 4.24 25.54
C ARG A 301 -4.36 3.33 26.35
N LEU A 302 -3.58 2.46 25.70
CA LEU A 302 -2.61 1.62 26.39
C LEU A 302 -1.57 2.44 27.13
N ASP A 303 -1.07 3.51 26.51
CA ASP A 303 -0.10 4.42 27.13
C ASP A 303 -0.68 5.10 28.38
N THR A 304 -1.96 5.51 28.31
CA THR A 304 -2.68 6.11 29.43
C THR A 304 -2.89 5.12 30.58
N LEU A 305 -3.23 3.86 30.27
CA LEU A 305 -3.50 2.82 31.28
C LEU A 305 -2.21 2.23 31.87
N TYR A 306 -1.14 2.17 31.07
CA TYR A 306 0.14 1.58 31.41
C TYR A 306 1.29 2.50 30.97
N PRO A 307 1.53 3.59 31.72
CA PRO A 307 2.66 4.49 31.44
C PRO A 307 3.99 3.72 31.42
N ASP A 308 4.92 4.18 30.59
CA ASP A 308 6.26 3.60 30.40
C ASP A 308 6.29 2.19 29.76
N LEU A 309 5.13 1.64 29.37
CA LEU A 309 5.08 0.38 28.63
C LEU A 309 5.68 0.56 27.23
N MET A 310 5.44 1.70 26.59
CA MET A 310 5.96 2.08 25.28
C MET A 310 6.98 3.21 25.39
N ILE A 311 8.11 3.09 24.69
CA ILE A 311 9.13 4.15 24.60
C ILE A 311 8.60 5.29 23.72
N LYS A 312 8.00 4.92 22.59
CA LYS A 312 7.36 5.84 21.65
C LYS A 312 6.37 5.10 20.78
N PHE A 313 5.33 5.79 20.35
CA PHE A 313 4.38 5.29 19.36
C PHE A 313 3.88 6.42 18.46
N GLY A 314 3.33 6.06 17.32
CA GLY A 314 2.69 6.97 16.38
C GLY A 314 2.02 6.20 15.25
N GLY A 315 1.25 6.89 14.42
CA GLY A 315 0.54 6.26 13.30
C GLY A 315 -0.81 6.89 13.02
N HIS A 316 -1.67 6.09 12.39
CA HIS A 316 -3.01 6.43 11.94
C HIS A 316 -4.00 5.31 12.33
N ALA A 317 -5.23 5.39 11.82
CA ALA A 317 -6.28 4.39 12.05
C ALA A 317 -5.84 2.97 11.71
N MET A 318 -5.28 2.77 10.52
CA MET A 318 -5.04 1.43 9.95
C MET A 318 -3.62 0.90 10.15
N ALA A 319 -2.68 1.76 10.57
CA ALA A 319 -1.29 1.38 10.75
C ALA A 319 -0.64 2.21 11.84
N ALA A 320 0.25 1.60 12.62
CA ALA A 320 1.02 2.28 13.64
C ALA A 320 2.44 1.75 13.73
N GLY A 321 3.35 2.57 14.25
CA GLY A 321 4.71 2.18 14.61
C GLY A 321 4.96 2.49 16.07
N LEU A 322 5.65 1.59 16.76
CA LEU A 322 5.96 1.75 18.19
C LEU A 322 7.30 1.13 18.56
N SER A 323 7.80 1.45 19.75
CA SER A 323 9.00 0.85 20.31
C SER A 323 8.81 0.46 21.76
N LEU A 324 9.34 -0.70 22.14
CA LEU A 324 9.27 -1.28 23.49
C LEU A 324 10.68 -1.66 23.94
N GLU A 325 10.89 -1.76 25.24
CA GLU A 325 12.03 -2.54 25.77
C GLU A 325 11.70 -4.03 25.63
N GLU A 326 12.67 -4.87 25.25
CA GLU A 326 12.41 -6.28 24.93
C GLU A 326 11.75 -7.04 26.10
N HIS A 327 12.18 -6.78 27.33
CA HIS A 327 11.62 -7.41 28.53
C HIS A 327 10.16 -7.02 28.84
N LYS A 328 9.62 -5.97 28.20
CA LYS A 328 8.22 -5.53 28.35
C LYS A 328 7.27 -6.15 27.33
N PHE A 329 7.79 -6.93 26.38
CA PHE A 329 6.98 -7.49 25.29
C PHE A 329 5.81 -8.35 25.77
N GLU A 330 6.05 -9.28 26.72
CA GLU A 330 4.99 -10.18 27.21
C GLU A 330 3.85 -9.41 27.88
N GLN A 331 4.19 -8.40 28.69
CA GLN A 331 3.21 -7.51 29.30
C GLN A 331 2.42 -6.75 28.23
N PHE A 332 3.09 -6.20 27.22
CA PHE A 332 2.43 -5.52 26.12
C PHE A 332 1.48 -6.45 25.35
N GLN A 333 1.92 -7.66 25.03
CA GLN A 333 1.13 -8.64 24.30
C GLN A 333 -0.18 -8.95 25.02
N GLN A 334 -0.11 -9.18 26.33
CA GLN A 334 -1.31 -9.42 27.14
C GLN A 334 -2.24 -8.21 27.14
N ARG A 335 -1.73 -7.02 27.46
CA ARG A 335 -2.56 -5.80 27.60
C ARG A 335 -3.19 -5.36 26.28
N PHE A 336 -2.46 -5.47 25.18
CA PHE A 336 -2.99 -5.19 23.85
C PHE A 336 -4.13 -6.15 23.49
N GLY A 337 -3.94 -7.45 23.74
CA GLY A 337 -4.98 -8.45 23.50
C GLY A 337 -6.24 -8.20 24.32
N GLU A 338 -6.11 -7.89 25.62
CA GLU A 338 -7.21 -7.56 26.53
C GLU A 338 -7.98 -6.31 26.05
N LEU A 339 -7.27 -5.20 25.79
CA LEU A 339 -7.91 -3.95 25.37
C LEU A 339 -8.68 -4.10 24.07
N VAL A 340 -8.08 -4.76 23.07
CA VAL A 340 -8.73 -4.94 21.77
C VAL A 340 -9.95 -5.86 21.89
N THR A 341 -9.89 -6.86 22.76
CA THR A 341 -11.05 -7.73 23.05
C THR A 341 -12.21 -6.95 23.69
N GLU A 342 -11.92 -5.97 24.54
CA GLU A 342 -12.93 -5.09 25.14
C GLU A 342 -13.56 -4.15 24.11
N TRP A 343 -12.77 -3.65 23.15
CA TRP A 343 -13.19 -2.61 22.21
C TRP A 343 -13.88 -3.13 20.95
N LEU A 344 -13.54 -4.34 20.49
CA LEU A 344 -14.06 -4.88 19.25
C LEU A 344 -15.29 -5.77 19.47
N ASP A 345 -16.30 -5.56 18.62
CA ASP A 345 -17.37 -6.53 18.44
C ASP A 345 -16.80 -7.83 17.83
N PRO A 346 -17.01 -9.00 18.45
CA PRO A 346 -16.57 -10.28 17.91
C PRO A 346 -17.04 -10.56 16.47
N ALA A 347 -18.16 -9.98 16.03
CA ALA A 347 -18.63 -10.10 14.65
C ALA A 347 -17.65 -9.50 13.63
N LEU A 348 -16.92 -8.44 13.99
CA LEU A 348 -15.91 -7.80 13.15
C LEU A 348 -14.65 -8.67 12.97
N LEU A 349 -14.51 -9.73 13.78
CA LEU A 349 -13.41 -10.69 13.69
C LEU A 349 -13.73 -11.87 12.75
N GLN A 350 -14.95 -11.91 12.19
CA GLN A 350 -15.35 -12.86 11.17
C GLN A 350 -15.12 -12.21 9.81
N GLY A 351 -14.26 -12.79 8.97
CA GLY A 351 -14.00 -12.28 7.63
C GLY A 351 -15.31 -12.19 6.84
N GLU A 352 -15.68 -10.99 6.38
CA GLU A 352 -16.84 -10.75 5.53
C GLU A 352 -16.39 -10.58 4.08
N VAL A 353 -17.07 -11.28 3.17
CA VAL A 353 -16.88 -11.11 1.72
C VAL A 353 -18.09 -10.36 1.16
N ILE A 354 -17.87 -9.12 0.76
CA ILE A 354 -18.91 -8.28 0.15
C ILE A 354 -18.92 -8.54 -1.35
N SER A 355 -20.04 -9.03 -1.86
CA SER A 355 -20.25 -9.30 -3.29
C SER A 355 -21.17 -8.24 -3.92
N ASP A 356 -20.88 -7.89 -5.18
CA ASP A 356 -21.73 -7.09 -6.07
C ASP A 356 -22.88 -7.91 -6.69
N GLY A 357 -22.97 -9.19 -6.32
CA GLY A 357 -24.01 -10.13 -6.74
C GLY A 357 -23.55 -11.09 -7.84
N PRO A 358 -24.39 -12.06 -8.23
CA PRO A 358 -24.05 -13.03 -9.25
C PRO A 358 -24.18 -12.46 -10.66
N LEU A 359 -23.25 -12.83 -11.54
CA LEU A 359 -23.37 -12.60 -12.97
C LEU A 359 -24.33 -13.60 -13.62
N SER A 360 -25.13 -13.13 -14.57
CA SER A 360 -25.86 -14.01 -15.48
C SER A 360 -24.90 -14.66 -16.49
N ALA A 361 -25.34 -15.78 -17.09
CA ALA A 361 -24.56 -16.47 -18.12
C ALA A 361 -24.18 -15.60 -19.33
N ALA A 362 -25.01 -14.60 -19.66
CA ALA A 362 -24.74 -13.66 -20.75
C ALA A 362 -23.71 -12.59 -20.37
N GLU A 363 -23.61 -12.25 -19.08
CA GLU A 363 -22.64 -11.27 -18.58
C GLU A 363 -21.24 -11.88 -18.39
N MET A 364 -21.13 -13.21 -18.29
CA MET A 364 -19.86 -13.94 -18.33
C MET A 364 -19.27 -13.96 -19.74
N SER A 365 -18.87 -12.78 -20.24
CA SER A 365 -18.43 -12.57 -21.62
C SER A 365 -17.13 -11.74 -21.69
N MET A 366 -16.45 -11.83 -22.84
CA MET A 366 -15.23 -11.05 -23.09
C MET A 366 -15.51 -9.55 -23.09
N GLU A 367 -16.69 -9.15 -23.56
CA GLU A 367 -17.14 -7.77 -23.64
C GLU A 367 -17.28 -7.15 -22.24
N VAL A 368 -17.91 -7.87 -21.31
CA VAL A 368 -18.06 -7.41 -19.91
C VAL A 368 -16.72 -7.38 -19.20
N ALA A 369 -15.87 -8.41 -19.41
CA ALA A 369 -14.53 -8.42 -18.83
C ALA A 369 -13.69 -7.22 -19.30
N GLN A 370 -13.80 -6.84 -20.58
CA GLN A 370 -13.11 -5.67 -21.13
C GLN A 370 -13.70 -4.37 -20.55
N LEU A 371 -15.02 -4.27 -20.45
CA LEU A 371 -15.69 -3.11 -19.85
C LEU A 371 -15.24 -2.88 -18.41
N LEU A 372 -15.17 -3.94 -17.59
CA LEU A 372 -14.68 -3.88 -16.21
C LEU A 372 -13.22 -3.44 -16.16
N ARG A 373 -12.36 -4.00 -17.01
CA ARG A 373 -10.95 -3.58 -17.10
C ARG A 373 -10.79 -2.10 -17.44
N ASP A 374 -11.63 -1.58 -18.34
CA ASP A 374 -11.58 -0.19 -18.80
C ASP A 374 -12.28 0.80 -17.86
N ALA A 375 -13.17 0.31 -16.98
CA ALA A 375 -13.89 1.13 -16.00
C ALA A 375 -13.04 1.54 -14.78
N GLY A 376 -11.83 0.98 -14.65
CA GLY A 376 -10.84 1.40 -13.65
C GLY A 376 -10.40 2.86 -13.79
N PRO A 377 -9.42 3.31 -12.98
CA PRO A 377 -8.56 2.50 -12.13
C PRO A 377 -9.25 2.05 -10.85
N TRP A 378 -9.12 0.76 -10.55
CA TRP A 378 -9.56 0.12 -9.31
C TRP A 378 -8.48 0.26 -8.23
N GLY A 379 -8.89 0.36 -6.96
CA GLY A 379 -7.95 0.50 -5.84
C GLY A 379 -8.63 0.72 -4.49
N GLN A 380 -7.90 1.30 -3.54
CA GLN A 380 -8.40 1.51 -2.17
C GLN A 380 -9.68 2.36 -2.18
N MET A 381 -10.71 1.94 -1.43
CA MET A 381 -12.05 2.57 -1.38
C MET A 381 -12.79 2.68 -2.73
N PHE A 382 -12.26 2.06 -3.78
CA PHE A 382 -12.92 1.89 -5.08
C PHE A 382 -12.47 0.55 -5.69
N PRO A 383 -12.76 -0.58 -5.03
CA PRO A 383 -12.29 -1.89 -5.45
C PRO A 383 -12.91 -2.27 -6.80
N GLU A 384 -12.25 -3.20 -7.48
CA GLU A 384 -12.83 -3.87 -8.64
C GLU A 384 -14.04 -4.71 -8.21
N PRO A 385 -15.11 -4.77 -9.01
CA PRO A 385 -16.30 -5.54 -8.66
C PRO A 385 -15.98 -7.01 -8.38
N LEU A 386 -16.54 -7.53 -7.29
CA LEU A 386 -16.42 -8.92 -6.88
C LEU A 386 -17.78 -9.59 -7.03
N PHE A 387 -17.83 -10.67 -7.80
CA PHE A 387 -19.07 -11.39 -8.05
C PHE A 387 -19.10 -12.70 -7.27
N ASP A 388 -20.29 -13.20 -6.95
CA ASP A 388 -20.48 -14.50 -6.33
C ASP A 388 -21.20 -15.49 -7.26
N GLY A 389 -21.10 -16.78 -6.97
CA GLY A 389 -21.89 -17.76 -7.69
C GLY A 389 -21.53 -19.21 -7.38
N ARG A 390 -22.41 -20.11 -7.79
CA ARG A 390 -22.22 -21.56 -7.65
C ARG A 390 -21.82 -22.20 -8.96
N PHE A 391 -20.81 -23.04 -8.90
CA PHE A 391 -20.20 -23.65 -10.07
C PHE A 391 -19.97 -25.15 -9.86
N ARG A 392 -20.16 -25.91 -10.93
CA ARG A 392 -19.63 -27.28 -11.03
C ARG A 392 -18.13 -27.21 -11.24
N LEU A 393 -17.38 -27.90 -10.39
CA LEU A 393 -15.93 -28.02 -10.50
C LEU A 393 -15.59 -29.24 -11.37
N LEU A 394 -15.22 -28.99 -12.63
CA LEU A 394 -14.98 -30.06 -13.61
C LEU A 394 -13.53 -30.55 -13.58
N GLN A 395 -12.58 -29.62 -13.43
CA GLN A 395 -11.16 -29.93 -13.30
C GLN A 395 -10.50 -29.02 -12.29
N GLN A 396 -9.45 -29.52 -11.66
CA GLN A 396 -8.59 -28.76 -10.76
C GLN A 396 -7.17 -29.31 -10.84
N ARG A 397 -6.18 -28.42 -10.79
CA ARG A 397 -4.76 -28.81 -10.75
C ARG A 397 -3.93 -27.70 -10.11
N LEU A 398 -2.82 -28.11 -9.50
CA LEU A 398 -1.81 -27.17 -9.02
C LEU A 398 -0.98 -26.60 -10.17
N VAL A 399 -0.62 -25.32 -10.05
CA VAL A 399 0.28 -24.61 -10.95
C VAL A 399 1.31 -23.82 -10.12
N GLY A 400 2.56 -23.81 -10.58
CA GLY A 400 3.68 -23.20 -9.86
C GLY A 400 4.08 -24.06 -8.67
N GLU A 401 3.30 -23.98 -7.59
CA GLU A 401 3.43 -24.76 -6.34
C GLU A 401 2.25 -24.48 -5.38
N ARG A 402 1.70 -23.26 -5.42
CA ARG A 402 0.67 -22.76 -4.48
C ARG A 402 -0.55 -22.14 -5.15
N HIS A 403 -0.80 -22.42 -6.43
CA HIS A 403 -1.93 -21.84 -7.17
C HIS A 403 -2.83 -22.95 -7.70
N LEU A 404 -4.14 -22.76 -7.59
CA LEU A 404 -5.12 -23.71 -8.07
C LEU A 404 -5.68 -23.20 -9.40
N LYS A 405 -5.40 -23.92 -10.48
CA LYS A 405 -6.10 -23.72 -11.75
C LYS A 405 -7.30 -24.64 -11.78
N VAL A 406 -8.48 -24.09 -12.06
CA VAL A 406 -9.73 -24.83 -12.14
C VAL A 406 -10.40 -24.63 -13.49
N MET A 407 -11.29 -25.56 -13.83
CA MET A 407 -12.24 -25.43 -14.92
C MET A 407 -13.64 -25.60 -14.33
N VAL A 408 -14.47 -24.57 -14.49
CA VAL A 408 -15.76 -24.46 -13.81
C VAL A 408 -16.88 -24.10 -14.77
N GLU A 409 -18.10 -24.55 -14.45
CA GLU A 409 -19.33 -24.24 -15.19
C GLU A 409 -20.40 -23.75 -14.20
N PRO A 410 -21.10 -22.62 -14.45
CA PRO A 410 -22.19 -22.18 -13.58
C PRO A 410 -23.28 -23.25 -13.44
N VAL A 411 -23.77 -23.50 -12.22
CA VAL A 411 -24.79 -24.55 -11.97
C VAL A 411 -26.08 -24.31 -12.76
N GLY A 412 -26.44 -23.04 -12.95
CA GLY A 412 -27.59 -22.59 -13.76
C GLY A 412 -27.41 -22.70 -15.29
N GLY A 413 -26.27 -23.22 -15.75
CA GLY A 413 -25.88 -23.22 -17.16
C GLY A 413 -25.18 -21.92 -17.55
N GLY A 414 -24.22 -22.01 -18.48
CA GLY A 414 -23.42 -20.87 -18.92
C GLY A 414 -22.15 -21.29 -19.63
N PRO A 415 -21.22 -20.36 -19.89
CA PRO A 415 -19.94 -20.69 -20.49
C PRO A 415 -19.08 -21.54 -19.55
N LEU A 416 -18.26 -22.39 -20.14
CA LEU A 416 -17.17 -23.05 -19.45
C LEU A 416 -16.05 -22.04 -19.21
N LEU A 417 -15.63 -21.88 -17.96
CA LEU A 417 -14.66 -20.86 -17.57
C LEU A 417 -13.40 -21.50 -17.00
N ASP A 418 -12.25 -21.03 -17.46
CA ASP A 418 -11.00 -21.19 -16.74
C ASP A 418 -11.03 -20.32 -15.47
N GLY A 419 -10.54 -20.86 -14.36
CA GLY A 419 -10.39 -20.14 -13.10
C GLY A 419 -8.99 -20.26 -12.52
N ILE A 420 -8.53 -19.27 -11.78
CA ILE A 420 -7.30 -19.37 -10.97
C ILE A 420 -7.54 -18.80 -9.59
N ALA A 421 -7.21 -19.57 -8.55
CA ALA A 421 -7.08 -19.10 -7.18
C ALA A 421 -5.60 -19.04 -6.82
N PHE A 422 -5.13 -17.89 -6.37
CA PHE A 422 -3.73 -17.69 -5.98
C PHE A 422 -3.52 -18.01 -4.50
N ASN A 423 -2.34 -18.53 -4.17
CA ASN A 423 -1.89 -18.83 -2.80
C ASN A 423 -2.89 -19.65 -1.96
N ILE A 424 -3.48 -20.68 -2.55
CA ILE A 424 -4.39 -21.60 -1.85
C ILE A 424 -3.70 -22.41 -0.75
N ASP A 425 -4.48 -22.89 0.21
CA ASP A 425 -4.03 -23.90 1.17
C ASP A 425 -3.92 -25.28 0.47
N THR A 426 -2.68 -25.73 0.27
CA THR A 426 -2.37 -27.01 -0.39
C THR A 426 -2.73 -28.23 0.44
N THR A 427 -3.11 -28.06 1.71
CA THR A 427 -3.64 -29.14 2.54
C THR A 427 -5.14 -29.37 2.29
N CYS A 428 -5.85 -28.35 1.81
CA CYS A 428 -7.26 -28.42 1.47
C CYS A 428 -7.50 -28.63 -0.03
N TRP A 429 -6.64 -28.06 -0.89
CA TRP A 429 -6.82 -28.08 -2.35
C TRP A 429 -5.57 -28.60 -3.06
N PRO A 430 -5.71 -29.35 -4.17
CA PRO A 430 -6.95 -29.80 -4.79
C PRO A 430 -7.67 -30.92 -4.01
N ASP A 431 -9.01 -30.92 -4.01
CA ASP A 431 -9.83 -31.97 -3.43
C ASP A 431 -10.71 -32.64 -4.50
N ASN A 432 -10.31 -33.85 -4.91
CA ASN A 432 -11.00 -34.64 -5.93
C ASN A 432 -12.42 -35.10 -5.51
N GLY A 433 -12.78 -35.00 -4.23
CA GLY A 433 -14.11 -35.29 -3.70
C GLY A 433 -15.11 -34.16 -3.97
N VAL A 434 -14.64 -32.93 -4.15
CA VAL A 434 -15.49 -31.76 -4.39
C VAL A 434 -15.95 -31.72 -5.85
N ARG A 435 -17.25 -31.49 -6.05
CA ARG A 435 -17.90 -31.44 -7.37
C ARG A 435 -18.62 -30.12 -7.65
N GLU A 436 -19.02 -29.42 -6.59
CA GLU A 436 -19.60 -28.09 -6.67
C GLU A 436 -18.88 -27.17 -5.67
N VAL A 437 -18.79 -25.91 -6.04
CA VAL A 437 -18.14 -24.87 -5.26
C VAL A 437 -18.96 -23.60 -5.32
N GLU A 438 -18.93 -22.85 -4.23
CA GLU A 438 -19.33 -21.44 -4.19
C GLU A 438 -18.06 -20.60 -4.32
N LEU A 439 -18.08 -19.61 -5.20
CA LEU A 439 -16.91 -18.79 -5.53
C LEU A 439 -17.23 -17.32 -5.30
N ALA A 440 -16.27 -16.57 -4.74
CA ALA A 440 -16.17 -15.13 -4.93
C ALA A 440 -15.05 -14.86 -5.95
N TYR A 441 -15.37 -14.17 -7.04
CA TYR A 441 -14.48 -14.08 -8.19
C TYR A 441 -14.61 -12.76 -8.97
N LYS A 442 -13.56 -12.44 -9.71
CA LYS A 442 -13.49 -11.33 -10.66
C LYS A 442 -13.42 -11.87 -12.07
N LEU A 443 -14.07 -11.20 -13.01
CA LEU A 443 -14.02 -11.54 -14.42
C LEU A 443 -12.78 -10.91 -15.07
N ASP A 444 -11.94 -11.70 -15.73
CA ASP A 444 -10.68 -11.23 -16.29
C ASP A 444 -10.42 -11.79 -17.70
N ILE A 445 -9.48 -11.16 -18.40
CA ILE A 445 -9.03 -11.57 -19.73
C ILE A 445 -7.59 -12.06 -19.63
N ASN A 446 -7.42 -13.37 -19.77
CA ASN A 446 -6.11 -13.98 -19.90
C ASN A 446 -5.59 -13.80 -21.32
N GLU A 447 -4.35 -13.34 -21.46
CA GLU A 447 -3.69 -13.18 -22.75
C GLU A 447 -2.38 -13.97 -22.77
N PHE A 448 -2.32 -14.96 -23.67
CA PHE A 448 -1.16 -15.81 -23.81
C PHE A 448 -0.82 -16.02 -25.28
N ARG A 449 0.39 -15.62 -25.69
CA ARG A 449 0.90 -15.72 -27.07
C ARG A 449 -0.06 -15.09 -28.10
N GLY A 450 -0.69 -13.97 -27.75
CA GLY A 450 -1.63 -13.23 -28.59
C GLY A 450 -3.06 -13.81 -28.64
N ASN A 451 -3.32 -14.93 -27.98
CA ASN A 451 -4.68 -15.45 -27.80
C ASN A 451 -5.26 -14.89 -26.51
N ARG A 452 -6.48 -14.34 -26.60
CA ARG A 452 -7.24 -13.81 -25.47
C ARG A 452 -8.37 -14.77 -25.13
N SER A 453 -8.53 -15.09 -23.86
CA SER A 453 -9.59 -15.97 -23.36
C SER A 453 -10.20 -15.40 -22.09
N LEU A 454 -11.49 -15.63 -21.91
CA LEU A 454 -12.20 -15.29 -20.68
C LEU A 454 -11.72 -16.20 -19.55
N GLN A 455 -11.51 -15.62 -18.38
CA GLN A 455 -11.11 -16.33 -17.18
C GLN A 455 -11.78 -15.67 -15.96
N ILE A 456 -11.92 -16.43 -14.88
CA ILE A 456 -12.20 -15.88 -13.55
C ILE A 456 -10.95 -15.92 -12.66
N ILE A 457 -10.73 -14.85 -11.90
CA ILE A 457 -9.77 -14.79 -10.80
C ILE A 457 -10.56 -15.03 -9.52
N ILE A 458 -10.23 -16.10 -8.81
CA ILE A 458 -10.97 -16.55 -7.63
C ILE A 458 -10.28 -15.99 -6.40
N ASP A 459 -11.00 -15.13 -5.68
CA ASP A 459 -10.54 -14.57 -4.40
C ASP A 459 -10.85 -15.57 -3.28
N ASP A 460 -12.05 -16.17 -3.28
CA ASP A 460 -12.47 -17.17 -2.31
C ASP A 460 -13.18 -18.37 -2.95
N ILE A 461 -12.96 -19.56 -2.39
CA ILE A 461 -13.50 -20.83 -2.85
C ILE A 461 -13.99 -21.68 -1.68
N TRP A 462 -15.29 -22.00 -1.68
CA TRP A 462 -15.92 -22.84 -0.66
C TRP A 462 -16.45 -24.13 -1.29
N PRO A 463 -16.09 -25.32 -0.77
CA PRO A 463 -16.69 -26.57 -1.23
C PRO A 463 -18.14 -26.68 -0.76
N LEU A 464 -19.01 -27.20 -1.62
CA LEU A 464 -20.45 -27.42 -1.34
C LEU A 464 -20.79 -28.90 -1.12
#